data_AF-A0A0D2VLF7-F1
#
_entry.id   AF-A0A0D2VLF7-F1
#
_cell.length_a   1.000
_cell.length_b   1.000
_cell.length_c   1.000
_cell.angle_alpha   90.00
_cell.angle_beta   90.00
_cell.angle_gamma   90.00
#
_symmetry.space_group_name_H-M   'P 1'
#
loop_
_entity.id
_entity.type
_entity.pdbx_description
1 polymer ?
#
loop_
_entity_poly.entity_id
_entity_poly.type
_entity_poly.pdbx_seq_one_letter_code
_entity_poly.pdbx_strand_id
1 'polypeptide(L)'
;MAGMAAGAVESLTGTPFELIKLRAQVTSASRITTASSASENKAVMPAVSKLLRGYTPDMKALNNAVGMLSILNSKHSNMVSAIQEYPWMMTGSGRPPPVYDVRRPSEIISLEGWGALWRGLRSGVARDSVFGGIFFSTWELLHQVMLNWKAAGMDPPPRYDEEICPLSPLAVSLAAGFSGSVAAAASHGFDTAKSRSQCIVLPKFVSMERKLLKWKTPGKRFEKLTGIHPADRNILFRGIWLRMARSGIASFAIVGSYYFSITHLVSSN
;
A
#
# COMPACT_ATOMS: atom_id res chain seq x y z
N MET A 1 23.59 3.52 0.60
CA MET A 1 22.91 3.82 -0.68
C MET A 1 22.31 2.59 -1.36
N ALA A 2 23.01 1.44 -1.42
CA ALA A 2 22.49 0.22 -2.05
C ALA A 2 21.10 -0.21 -1.54
N GLY A 3 20.88 -0.18 -0.22
CA GLY A 3 19.56 -0.49 0.36
C GLY A 3 18.41 0.40 -0.10
N MET A 4 18.69 1.69 -0.38
CA MET A 4 17.67 2.60 -0.91
C MET A 4 17.33 2.26 -2.37
N ALA A 5 18.35 2.02 -3.19
CA ALA A 5 18.18 1.66 -4.60
C ALA A 5 17.43 0.32 -4.76
N ALA A 6 17.79 -0.68 -3.96
CA ALA A 6 17.11 -1.97 -3.93
C ALA A 6 15.62 -1.81 -3.57
N GLY A 7 15.30 -1.00 -2.54
CA GLY A 7 13.92 -0.72 -2.17
C GLY A 7 13.12 0.00 -3.27
N ALA A 8 13.72 0.93 -4.00
CA ALA A 8 13.06 1.58 -5.13
C ALA A 8 12.70 0.57 -6.25
N VAL A 9 13.61 -0.35 -6.57
CA VAL A 9 13.39 -1.41 -7.55
C VAL A 9 12.31 -2.40 -7.08
N GLU A 10 12.37 -2.82 -5.81
CA GLU A 10 11.35 -3.68 -5.20
C GLU A 10 9.95 -3.05 -5.30
N SER A 11 9.84 -1.74 -5.05
CA SER A 11 8.55 -1.06 -5.17
C SER A 11 8.04 -1.07 -6.61
N LEU A 12 8.91 -0.85 -7.59
CA LEU A 12 8.52 -0.83 -9.00
C LEU A 12 7.99 -2.19 -9.46
N THR A 13 8.63 -3.29 -9.04
CA THR A 13 8.25 -4.65 -9.44
C THR A 13 7.09 -5.20 -8.61
N GLY A 14 7.02 -4.86 -7.32
CA GLY A 14 6.04 -5.39 -6.37
C GLY A 14 4.68 -4.69 -6.36
N THR A 15 4.60 -3.40 -6.77
CA THR A 15 3.36 -2.61 -6.64
C THR A 15 2.11 -3.27 -7.25
N PRO A 16 2.15 -3.86 -8.46
CA PRO A 16 0.99 -4.54 -9.04
C PRO A 16 0.43 -5.68 -8.17
N PHE A 17 1.32 -6.48 -7.59
CA PHE A 17 0.96 -7.62 -6.75
C PHE A 17 0.47 -7.18 -5.38
N GLU A 18 1.13 -6.16 -4.80
CA GLU A 18 0.71 -5.57 -3.53
C GLU A 18 -0.69 -4.95 -3.63
N LEU A 19 -1.01 -4.28 -4.73
CA LEU A 19 -2.34 -3.74 -4.97
C LEU A 19 -3.40 -4.85 -4.88
N ILE A 20 -3.21 -5.95 -5.62
CA ILE A 20 -4.15 -7.08 -5.65
C ILE A 20 -4.28 -7.69 -4.26
N LYS A 21 -3.16 -7.97 -3.59
CA LYS A 21 -3.11 -8.52 -2.23
C LYS A 21 -3.85 -7.62 -1.25
N LEU A 22 -3.59 -6.32 -1.27
CA LEU A 22 -4.15 -5.38 -0.30
C LEU A 22 -5.67 -5.25 -0.47
N ARG A 23 -6.16 -5.20 -1.71
CA ARG A 23 -7.60 -5.17 -1.97
C ARG A 23 -8.30 -6.47 -1.53
N ALA A 24 -7.65 -7.61 -1.70
CA ALA A 24 -8.14 -8.90 -1.17
C ALA A 24 -8.15 -8.92 0.37
N GLN A 25 -7.14 -8.36 1.03
CA GLN A 25 -7.09 -8.25 2.49
C GLN A 25 -8.18 -7.33 3.06
N VAL A 26 -8.35 -6.15 2.46
CA VAL A 26 -9.39 -5.18 2.87
C VAL A 26 -10.77 -5.78 2.68
N THR A 27 -10.96 -6.52 1.59
CA THR A 27 -12.16 -7.31 1.34
C THR A 27 -12.42 -8.31 2.47
N SER A 28 -11.43 -9.13 2.84
CA SER A 28 -11.62 -10.15 3.88
C SER A 28 -11.90 -9.54 5.25
N ALA A 29 -11.34 -8.36 5.53
CA ALA A 29 -11.56 -7.63 6.78
C ALA A 29 -12.90 -6.89 6.82
N SER A 30 -13.44 -6.53 5.64
CA SER A 30 -14.77 -5.95 5.52
C SER A 30 -15.77 -7.08 5.74
N ARG A 31 -16.28 -7.25 6.96
CA ARG A 31 -17.43 -8.12 7.24
C ARG A 31 -18.61 -7.58 6.41
N ILE A 32 -18.81 -8.11 5.21
CA ILE A 32 -19.98 -7.81 4.41
C ILE A 32 -21.11 -8.63 5.03
N THR A 33 -22.03 -7.94 5.70
CA THR A 33 -23.41 -8.42 5.82
C THR A 33 -23.90 -8.58 4.39
N THR A 34 -23.98 -9.82 3.92
CA THR A 34 -24.57 -10.19 2.63
C THR A 34 -26.08 -9.95 2.68
N ALA A 35 -26.49 -8.69 2.81
CA ALA A 35 -27.88 -8.31 2.71
C ALA A 35 -28.19 -8.05 1.23
N SER A 36 -28.96 -8.99 0.69
CA SER A 36 -29.69 -8.88 -0.57
C SER A 36 -28.88 -9.07 -1.85
N SER A 37 -28.68 -10.34 -2.22
CA SER A 37 -28.82 -10.73 -3.63
C SER A 37 -30.29 -10.59 -4.04
N ALA A 38 -30.82 -9.36 -4.11
CA ALA A 38 -32.07 -9.11 -4.80
C ALA A 38 -31.76 -9.21 -6.28
N SER A 39 -32.19 -10.35 -6.84
CA SER A 39 -32.56 -10.45 -8.24
C SER A 39 -33.57 -9.35 -8.54
N GLU A 40 -33.13 -8.25 -9.14
CA GLU A 40 -34.04 -7.34 -9.82
C GLU A 40 -33.46 -7.00 -11.19
N ASN A 41 -34.07 -7.61 -12.21
CA ASN A 41 -33.97 -7.21 -13.60
C ASN A 41 -34.44 -5.75 -13.72
N LYS A 42 -33.53 -4.80 -13.57
CA LYS A 42 -33.70 -3.44 -14.10
C LYS A 42 -32.51 -3.16 -15.00
N ALA A 43 -32.82 -2.65 -16.19
CA ALA A 43 -31.90 -2.38 -17.27
C ALA A 43 -30.77 -1.44 -16.83
N VAL A 44 -29.72 -1.99 -16.22
CA VAL A 44 -28.46 -1.28 -16.01
C VAL A 44 -27.86 -1.10 -17.38
N MET A 45 -27.67 0.16 -17.79
CA MET A 45 -27.15 0.49 -19.11
C MET A 45 -25.84 -0.26 -19.42
N PRO A 46 -25.65 -0.67 -20.68
CA PRO A 46 -24.59 -1.61 -21.09
C PRO A 46 -23.15 -1.10 -20.86
N ALA A 47 -22.95 0.21 -20.67
CA ALA A 47 -21.62 0.77 -20.38
C ALA A 47 -21.20 0.56 -18.92
N VAL A 48 -22.14 0.68 -17.97
CA VAL A 48 -21.87 0.58 -16.53
C VAL A 48 -21.72 -0.88 -16.11
N SER A 49 -22.57 -1.76 -16.64
CA SER A 49 -22.50 -3.21 -16.41
C SER A 49 -21.24 -3.86 -17.00
N LYS A 50 -20.65 -3.27 -18.05
CA LYS A 50 -19.33 -3.68 -18.58
C LYS A 50 -18.16 -3.27 -17.68
N LEU A 51 -18.26 -2.12 -17.00
CA LEU A 51 -17.19 -1.57 -16.17
C LEU A 51 -17.21 -2.12 -14.73
N LEU A 52 -18.40 -2.38 -14.18
CA LEU A 52 -18.63 -2.90 -12.84
C LEU A 52 -19.61 -4.08 -12.91
N ARG A 53 -19.10 -5.25 -13.29
CA ARG A 53 -19.92 -6.44 -13.51
C ARG A 53 -20.52 -6.91 -12.17
N GLY A 54 -21.85 -6.85 -12.05
CA GLY A 54 -22.57 -7.28 -10.83
C GLY A 54 -22.68 -6.25 -9.71
N TYR A 55 -22.30 -4.99 -9.96
CA TYR A 55 -22.46 -3.92 -8.99
C TYR A 55 -23.90 -3.36 -8.98
N THR A 56 -24.50 -3.24 -7.80
CA THR A 56 -25.81 -2.62 -7.61
C THR A 56 -25.63 -1.15 -7.17
N PRO A 57 -26.15 -0.17 -7.92
CA PRO A 57 -26.01 1.24 -7.55
C PRO A 57 -26.84 1.58 -6.31
N ASP A 58 -26.36 2.54 -5.53
CA ASP A 58 -27.07 3.06 -4.35
C ASP A 58 -28.28 3.89 -4.80
N MET A 59 -29.41 3.20 -4.92
CA MET A 59 -30.67 3.82 -5.34
C MET A 59 -31.19 4.86 -4.35
N LYS A 60 -30.85 4.76 -3.05
CA LYS A 60 -31.27 5.74 -2.05
C LYS A 60 -30.53 7.06 -2.26
N ALA A 61 -29.21 7.00 -2.42
CA ALA A 61 -28.42 8.19 -2.73
C ALA A 61 -28.81 8.80 -4.08
N LEU A 62 -29.08 7.95 -5.08
CA LEU A 62 -29.49 8.40 -6.41
C LEU A 62 -30.85 9.10 -6.38
N ASN A 63 -31.85 8.53 -5.70
CA ASN A 63 -33.17 9.13 -5.56
C ASN A 63 -33.11 10.46 -4.81
N ASN A 64 -32.28 10.57 -3.79
CA ASN A 64 -32.07 11.83 -3.07
C ASN A 64 -31.44 12.90 -3.98
N ALA A 65 -30.41 12.55 -4.75
CA ALA A 65 -29.77 13.47 -5.70
C ALA A 65 -30.76 13.92 -6.78
N VAL A 66 -31.57 13.00 -7.29
CA VAL A 66 -32.65 13.27 -8.24
C VAL A 66 -33.71 14.20 -7.63
N GLY A 67 -34.13 13.97 -6.39
CA GLY A 67 -35.09 14.83 -5.69
C GLY A 67 -34.58 16.26 -5.45
N MET A 68 -33.27 16.45 -5.25
CA MET A 68 -32.67 17.79 -5.18
C MET A 68 -32.65 18.48 -6.55
N LEU A 69 -32.31 17.73 -7.60
CA LEU A 69 -32.19 18.26 -8.96
C LEU A 69 -33.56 18.49 -9.63
N SER A 70 -34.62 17.79 -9.21
CA SER A 70 -35.97 18.00 -9.74
C SER A 70 -36.52 19.39 -9.42
N ILE A 71 -35.98 20.07 -8.40
CA ILE A 71 -36.29 21.48 -8.09
C ILE A 71 -35.84 22.41 -9.24
N LEU A 72 -34.76 22.04 -9.93
CA LEU A 72 -34.15 22.86 -10.99
C LEU A 72 -34.66 22.52 -12.39
N ASN A 73 -35.31 21.37 -12.58
CA ASN A 73 -35.54 20.81 -13.91
C ASN A 73 -36.93 20.19 -14.03
N SER A 74 -37.86 20.89 -14.69
CA SER A 74 -39.23 20.43 -14.94
C SER A 74 -39.40 19.63 -16.25
N LYS A 75 -38.34 19.46 -17.07
CA LYS A 75 -38.46 19.01 -18.46
C LYS A 75 -38.05 17.56 -18.74
N HIS A 76 -37.31 16.89 -17.86
CA HIS A 76 -36.83 15.52 -18.09
C HIS A 76 -37.69 14.46 -17.38
N SER A 77 -38.45 13.67 -18.16
CA SER A 77 -39.32 12.60 -17.66
C SER A 77 -38.57 11.45 -16.94
N ASN A 78 -37.30 11.16 -17.30
CA ASN A 78 -36.53 10.05 -16.73
C ASN A 78 -35.12 10.49 -16.27
N MET A 79 -35.06 11.42 -15.32
CA MET A 79 -33.80 12.00 -14.85
C MET A 79 -32.85 10.97 -14.21
N VAL A 80 -33.38 9.92 -13.57
CA VAL A 80 -32.59 8.82 -13.01
C VAL A 80 -31.73 8.15 -14.09
N SER A 81 -32.33 7.84 -15.25
CA SER A 81 -31.62 7.18 -16.36
C SER A 81 -30.56 8.09 -16.98
N ALA A 82 -30.89 9.36 -17.22
CA ALA A 82 -29.96 10.34 -17.79
C ALA A 82 -28.76 10.60 -16.86
N ILE A 83 -28.97 10.58 -15.54
CA ILE A 83 -27.89 10.75 -14.57
C ILE A 83 -27.01 9.50 -14.53
N GLN A 84 -27.59 8.30 -14.61
CA GLN A 84 -26.83 7.04 -14.64
C GLN A 84 -25.96 6.86 -15.90
N GLU A 85 -26.26 7.58 -17.00
CA GLU A 85 -25.38 7.64 -18.17
C GLU A 85 -24.03 8.27 -17.86
N TYR A 86 -23.98 9.15 -16.87
CA TYR A 86 -22.73 9.81 -16.51
C TYR A 86 -21.83 8.88 -15.69
N PRO A 87 -20.57 8.70 -16.10
CA PRO A 87 -19.66 7.79 -15.42
C PRO A 87 -19.44 8.11 -13.94
N TRP A 88 -19.42 9.39 -13.54
CA TRP A 88 -19.27 9.78 -12.13
C TRP A 88 -20.48 9.40 -11.26
N MET A 89 -21.64 9.16 -11.87
CA MET A 89 -22.89 8.72 -11.23
C MET A 89 -23.11 7.21 -11.29
N MET A 90 -22.16 6.44 -11.83
CA MET A 90 -22.28 4.97 -11.97
C MET A 90 -22.60 4.25 -10.66
N THR A 91 -22.22 4.82 -9.52
CA THR A 91 -22.49 4.25 -8.19
C THR A 91 -23.81 4.70 -7.57
N GLY A 92 -24.54 5.61 -8.22
CA GLY A 92 -25.73 6.28 -7.68
C GLY A 92 -25.44 7.40 -6.68
N SER A 93 -24.27 7.40 -6.03
CA SER A 93 -23.90 8.37 -4.99
C SER A 93 -22.88 9.43 -5.40
N GLY A 94 -22.33 9.34 -6.61
CA GLY A 94 -21.21 10.18 -7.04
C GLY A 94 -19.86 9.77 -6.44
N ARG A 95 -19.84 8.75 -5.56
CA ARG A 95 -18.64 8.26 -4.89
C ARG A 95 -17.96 7.17 -5.73
N PRO A 96 -16.62 7.04 -5.65
CA PRO A 96 -15.96 5.89 -6.26
C PRO A 96 -16.50 4.58 -5.68
N PRO A 97 -16.54 3.50 -6.49
CA PRO A 97 -16.98 2.20 -5.99
C PRO A 97 -16.02 1.71 -4.90
N PRO A 98 -16.53 0.95 -3.93
CA PRO A 98 -15.73 0.48 -2.83
C PRO A 98 -14.70 -0.55 -3.31
N VAL A 99 -13.59 -0.65 -2.59
CA VAL A 99 -12.46 -1.53 -2.94
C VAL A 99 -12.85 -2.99 -3.10
N TYR A 100 -13.80 -3.42 -2.27
CA TYR A 100 -14.26 -4.80 -2.26
C TYR A 100 -15.10 -5.16 -3.49
N ASP A 101 -15.46 -4.22 -4.36
CA ASP A 101 -16.14 -4.52 -5.62
C ASP A 101 -15.18 -4.60 -6.81
N VAL A 102 -13.91 -4.23 -6.63
CA VAL A 102 -12.90 -4.14 -7.69
C VAL A 102 -11.64 -4.88 -7.26
N ARG A 103 -11.75 -6.22 -7.21
CA ARG A 103 -10.71 -7.11 -6.69
C ARG A 103 -9.90 -7.76 -7.79
N ARG A 104 -10.56 -8.18 -8.87
CA ARG A 104 -9.90 -8.96 -9.92
C ARG A 104 -9.01 -8.04 -10.76
N PRO A 105 -7.82 -8.48 -11.19
CA PRO A 105 -6.97 -7.69 -12.07
C PRO A 105 -7.70 -7.20 -13.32
N SER A 106 -8.58 -8.03 -13.89
CA SER A 106 -9.42 -7.66 -15.03
C SER A 106 -10.39 -6.51 -14.75
N GLU A 107 -10.97 -6.46 -13.55
CA GLU A 107 -11.87 -5.39 -13.10
C GLU A 107 -11.10 -4.10 -12.84
N ILE A 108 -9.91 -4.21 -12.25
CA ILE A 108 -9.01 -3.06 -12.03
C ILE A 108 -8.64 -2.44 -13.38
N ILE A 109 -8.22 -3.26 -14.35
CA ILE A 109 -7.80 -2.78 -15.67
C ILE A 109 -8.98 -2.23 -16.46
N SER A 110 -10.17 -2.86 -16.41
CA SER A 110 -11.34 -2.39 -17.18
C SER A 110 -11.85 -1.05 -16.65
N LEU A 111 -11.89 -0.89 -15.33
CA LEU A 111 -12.44 0.28 -14.64
C LEU A 111 -11.44 1.44 -14.51
N GLU A 112 -10.23 1.16 -14.02
CA GLU A 112 -9.23 2.16 -13.65
C GLU A 112 -8.11 2.30 -14.70
N GLY A 113 -7.92 1.29 -15.55
CA GLY A 113 -6.89 1.24 -16.59
C GLY A 113 -5.57 0.63 -16.11
N TRP A 114 -4.66 0.38 -17.06
CA TRP A 114 -3.35 -0.26 -16.80
C TRP A 114 -2.49 0.48 -15.76
N GLY A 115 -2.49 1.82 -15.80
CA GLY A 115 -1.74 2.64 -14.85
C GLY A 115 -2.19 2.48 -13.39
N ALA A 116 -3.38 1.92 -13.15
CA ALA A 116 -3.87 1.65 -11.80
C ALA A 116 -3.06 0.56 -11.09
N LEU A 117 -2.40 -0.34 -11.82
CA LEU A 117 -1.53 -1.37 -11.22
C LEU A 117 -0.34 -0.77 -10.46
N TRP A 118 0.09 0.44 -10.81
CA TRP A 118 1.14 1.20 -10.11
C TRP A 118 0.57 2.27 -9.16
N ARG A 119 -0.69 2.12 -8.72
CA ARG A 119 -1.29 2.99 -7.70
C ARG A 119 -0.47 2.90 -6.41
N GLY A 120 -0.12 4.06 -5.86
CA GLY A 120 0.71 4.14 -4.66
C GLY A 120 2.21 3.97 -4.91
N LEU A 121 2.69 3.91 -6.16
CA LEU A 121 4.12 3.74 -6.45
C LEU A 121 5.00 4.81 -5.79
N ARG A 122 4.59 6.08 -5.77
CA ARG A 122 5.40 7.17 -5.18
C ARG A 122 5.64 6.96 -3.68
N SER A 123 4.57 6.62 -2.95
CA SER A 123 4.67 6.33 -1.52
C SER A 123 5.35 4.99 -1.27
N GLY A 124 5.19 4.03 -2.18
CA GLY A 124 5.96 2.79 -2.19
C GLY A 124 7.46 3.00 -2.31
N VAL A 125 7.91 3.73 -3.33
CA VAL A 125 9.33 4.02 -3.54
C VAL A 125 9.90 4.74 -2.33
N ALA A 126 9.20 5.75 -1.80
CA ALA A 126 9.62 6.44 -0.57
C ALA A 126 9.69 5.47 0.63
N ARG A 127 8.68 4.63 0.83
CA ARG A 127 8.62 3.63 1.91
C ARG A 127 9.80 2.68 1.83
N ASP A 128 9.97 2.02 0.70
CA ASP A 128 10.93 0.92 0.53
C ASP A 128 12.37 1.44 0.52
N SER A 129 12.60 2.61 -0.08
CA SER A 129 13.92 3.27 -0.04
C SER A 129 14.31 3.65 1.39
N VAL A 130 13.40 4.28 2.15
CA VAL A 130 13.66 4.69 3.54
C VAL A 130 13.82 3.47 4.43
N PHE A 131 12.98 2.45 4.27
CA PHE A 131 13.08 1.21 5.03
C PHE A 131 14.43 0.53 4.78
N GLY A 132 14.79 0.26 3.52
CA GLY A 132 16.06 -0.38 3.19
C GLY A 132 17.27 0.45 3.61
N GLY A 133 17.24 1.76 3.38
CA GLY A 133 18.32 2.66 3.77
C GLY A 133 18.59 2.64 5.28
N ILE A 134 17.55 2.78 6.10
CA ILE A 134 17.68 2.79 7.56
C ILE A 134 18.01 1.39 8.08
N PHE A 135 17.37 0.36 7.55
CA PHE A 135 17.62 -1.02 7.96
C PHE A 135 19.10 -1.38 7.80
N PHE A 136 19.66 -1.21 6.60
CA PHE A 136 21.06 -1.59 6.39
C PHE A 136 22.04 -0.69 7.14
N SER A 137 21.74 0.62 7.28
CA SER A 137 22.64 1.53 8.00
C SER A 137 22.66 1.26 9.52
N THR A 138 21.49 1.06 10.13
CA THR A 138 21.39 0.71 11.56
C THR A 138 21.96 -0.68 11.83
N TRP A 139 21.72 -1.63 10.93
CA TRP A 139 22.29 -2.97 10.99
C TRP A 139 23.81 -2.95 10.98
N GLU A 140 24.40 -2.29 9.99
CA GLU A 140 25.84 -2.18 9.82
C GLU A 140 26.52 -1.51 11.02
N LEU A 141 25.94 -0.41 11.51
CA LEU A 141 26.43 0.28 12.70
C LEU A 141 26.44 -0.65 13.92
N LEU A 142 25.34 -1.37 14.17
CA LEU A 142 25.27 -2.32 15.28
C LEU A 142 26.26 -3.46 15.09
N HIS A 143 26.44 -3.93 13.86
CA HIS A 143 27.42 -4.96 13.54
C HIS A 143 28.84 -4.50 13.89
N GLN A 144 29.23 -3.30 13.48
CA GLN A 144 30.53 -2.70 13.80
C GLN A 144 30.73 -2.50 15.30
N VAL A 145 29.72 -2.01 16.01
CA VAL A 145 29.77 -1.87 17.48
C VAL A 145 29.99 -3.22 18.16
N MET A 146 29.29 -4.26 17.72
CA MET A 146 29.47 -5.62 18.26
C MET A 146 30.87 -6.18 17.95
N LEU A 147 31.40 -5.94 16.75
CA LEU A 147 32.77 -6.35 16.38
C LEU A 147 33.81 -5.64 17.25
N ASN A 148 33.73 -4.33 17.38
CA ASN A 148 34.64 -3.53 18.21
C ASN A 148 34.59 -3.96 19.67
N TRP A 149 33.40 -4.24 20.19
CA TRP A 149 33.23 -4.75 21.55
C TRP A 149 33.88 -6.12 21.73
N LYS A 150 33.74 -7.01 20.74
CA LYS A 150 34.37 -8.33 20.77
C LYS A 150 35.90 -8.22 20.69
N ALA A 151 36.42 -7.35 19.83
CA ALA A 151 37.85 -7.10 19.67
C ALA A 151 38.50 -6.57 20.96
N ALA A 152 37.82 -5.69 21.70
CA ALA A 152 38.32 -5.14 22.95
C ALA A 152 38.52 -6.19 24.06
N GLY A 153 37.89 -7.37 23.94
CA GLY A 153 38.03 -8.49 24.88
C GLY A 153 38.99 -9.59 24.45
N MET A 154 39.72 -9.42 23.34
CA MET A 154 40.66 -10.41 22.82
C MET A 154 42.10 -10.11 23.25
N ASP A 155 42.81 -11.13 23.75
CA ASP A 155 44.24 -11.09 24.07
C ASP A 155 44.98 -12.20 23.29
N PRO A 156 45.92 -11.88 22.38
CA PRO A 156 46.36 -10.53 21.99
C PRO A 156 45.29 -9.77 21.16
N PRO A 157 45.36 -8.42 21.12
CA PRO A 157 44.42 -7.62 20.35
C PRO A 157 44.53 -7.94 18.84
N PRO A 158 43.40 -8.04 18.13
CA PRO A 158 43.39 -8.36 16.71
C PRO A 158 44.02 -7.22 15.89
N ARG A 159 44.80 -7.57 14.88
CA ARG A 159 45.42 -6.61 13.94
C ARG A 159 44.50 -6.29 12.76
N TYR A 160 43.58 -7.19 12.43
CA TYR A 160 42.63 -7.07 11.33
C TYR A 160 41.24 -7.56 11.76
N ASP A 161 40.18 -6.99 11.18
CA ASP A 161 38.79 -7.39 11.47
C ASP A 161 38.51 -8.87 11.12
N GLU A 162 39.28 -9.43 10.19
CA GLU A 162 39.21 -10.84 9.76
C GLU A 162 39.68 -11.81 10.87
N GLU A 163 40.47 -11.33 11.83
CA GLU A 163 40.92 -12.12 12.98
C GLU A 163 39.84 -12.21 14.08
N ILE A 164 38.81 -11.36 14.01
CA ILE A 164 37.68 -11.40 14.94
C ILE A 164 36.80 -12.58 14.58
N CYS A 165 36.74 -13.56 15.48
CA CYS A 165 35.85 -14.72 15.36
C CYS A 165 34.40 -14.29 15.02
N PRO A 166 33.65 -15.04 14.18
CA PRO A 166 32.31 -14.64 13.75
C PRO A 166 31.41 -14.26 14.93
N LEU A 167 30.60 -13.23 14.72
CA LEU A 167 29.62 -12.81 15.73
C LEU A 167 28.59 -13.91 15.97
N SER A 168 28.10 -13.98 17.21
CA SER A 168 27.04 -14.93 17.60
C SER A 168 25.81 -14.75 16.69
N PRO A 169 25.28 -15.83 16.08
CA PRO A 169 24.06 -15.76 15.26
C PRO A 169 22.89 -15.10 15.98
N LEU A 170 22.79 -15.27 17.30
CA LEU A 170 21.74 -14.65 18.12
C LEU A 170 21.96 -13.15 18.28
N ALA A 171 23.19 -12.70 18.53
CA ALA A 171 23.51 -11.27 18.65
C ALA A 171 23.24 -10.54 17.33
N VAL A 172 23.67 -11.16 16.22
CA VAL A 172 23.38 -10.70 14.87
C VAL A 172 21.86 -10.67 14.69
N SER A 173 21.11 -11.73 14.96
CA SER A 173 19.63 -11.70 14.85
C SER A 173 18.95 -10.57 15.64
N LEU A 174 19.40 -10.31 16.88
CA LEU A 174 18.85 -9.25 17.73
C LEU A 174 19.05 -7.86 17.12
N ALA A 175 20.24 -7.58 16.60
CA ALA A 175 20.51 -6.34 15.89
C ALA A 175 19.57 -6.17 14.67
N ALA A 176 19.09 -7.28 14.07
CA ALA A 176 18.31 -7.27 12.83
C ALA A 176 16.90 -6.90 13.19
N GLY A 177 16.39 -7.49 14.27
CA GLY A 177 15.09 -7.14 14.82
C GLY A 177 15.03 -5.70 15.28
N PHE A 178 16.08 -5.19 15.93
CA PHE A 178 16.13 -3.78 16.31
C PHE A 178 16.14 -2.88 15.08
N SER A 179 17.03 -3.15 14.12
CA SER A 179 17.13 -2.39 12.88
C SER A 179 15.81 -2.40 12.09
N GLY A 180 15.17 -3.55 11.95
CA GLY A 180 13.86 -3.71 11.31
C GLY A 180 12.76 -2.91 11.98
N SER A 181 12.79 -2.80 13.32
CA SER A 181 11.85 -1.98 14.08
C SER A 181 12.05 -0.49 13.83
N VAL A 182 13.30 -0.02 13.82
CA VAL A 182 13.66 1.39 13.56
C VAL A 182 13.31 1.77 12.11
N ALA A 183 13.65 0.92 11.14
CA ALA A 183 13.31 1.11 9.73
C ALA A 183 11.78 1.14 9.50
N ALA A 184 11.04 0.28 10.19
CA ALA A 184 9.58 0.28 10.14
C ALA A 184 8.96 1.55 10.71
N ALA A 185 9.50 2.06 11.82
CA ALA A 185 9.05 3.31 12.43
C ALA A 185 9.25 4.49 11.47
N ALA A 186 10.45 4.61 10.90
CA ALA A 186 10.81 5.72 10.03
C ALA A 186 10.05 5.72 8.68
N SER A 187 9.75 4.54 8.14
CA SER A 187 8.98 4.40 6.89
C SER A 187 7.47 4.26 7.12
N HIS A 188 6.98 4.45 8.36
CA HIS A 188 5.57 4.18 8.73
C HIS A 188 4.56 5.00 7.94
N GLY A 189 4.75 6.33 7.91
CA GLY A 189 3.82 7.23 7.23
C GLY A 189 3.67 6.94 5.73
N PHE A 190 4.73 6.50 5.06
CA PHE A 190 4.68 6.17 3.63
C PHE A 190 3.89 4.89 3.34
N ASP A 191 3.96 3.89 4.22
CA ASP A 191 3.20 2.65 4.07
C ASP A 191 1.71 2.85 4.29
N THR A 192 1.34 3.67 5.28
CA THR A 192 -0.05 4.10 5.45
C THR A 192 -0.54 4.81 4.20
N ALA A 193 0.24 5.74 3.65
CA ALA A 193 -0.13 6.44 2.41
C ALA A 193 -0.22 5.50 1.19
N LYS A 194 0.69 4.54 1.05
CA LYS A 194 0.66 3.50 0.00
C LYS A 194 -0.61 2.66 0.10
N SER A 195 -0.87 2.11 1.27
CA SER A 195 -2.05 1.29 1.56
C SER A 195 -3.34 2.03 1.26
N ARG A 196 -3.43 3.29 1.70
CA ARG A 196 -4.58 4.17 1.44
C ARG A 196 -4.76 4.47 -0.04
N SER A 197 -3.67 4.76 -0.75
CA SER A 197 -3.71 4.99 -2.19
C SER A 197 -4.21 3.76 -2.95
N GLN A 198 -3.75 2.57 -2.57
CA GLN A 198 -4.17 1.29 -3.17
C GLN A 198 -5.65 0.94 -2.87
N CYS A 199 -6.19 1.44 -1.76
CA CYS A 199 -7.61 1.40 -1.42
C CYS A 199 -8.47 2.46 -2.14
N ILE A 200 -7.91 3.36 -2.93
CA ILE A 200 -8.72 4.31 -3.69
C ILE A 200 -8.96 3.72 -5.07
N VAL A 201 -10.22 3.43 -5.36
CA VAL A 201 -10.66 3.07 -6.72
C VAL A 201 -10.91 4.37 -7.48
N LEU A 202 -10.13 4.63 -8.52
CA LEU A 202 -10.32 5.82 -9.37
C LEU A 202 -10.61 5.39 -10.80
N PRO A 203 -11.87 5.48 -11.25
CA PRO A 203 -12.23 5.14 -12.61
C PRO A 203 -11.46 5.98 -13.65
N LYS A 204 -11.16 5.36 -14.79
CA LYS A 204 -10.32 5.96 -15.84
C LYS A 204 -10.85 7.29 -16.36
N PHE A 205 -12.17 7.44 -16.49
CA PHE A 205 -12.81 8.67 -16.95
C PHE A 205 -12.58 9.84 -15.98
N VAL A 206 -12.73 9.63 -14.67
CA VAL A 206 -12.42 10.67 -13.65
C VAL A 206 -10.94 11.04 -13.74
N SER A 207 -10.07 10.05 -13.94
CA SER A 207 -8.65 10.32 -14.11
C SER A 207 -8.36 11.13 -15.38
N MET A 208 -9.07 10.89 -16.47
CA MET A 208 -8.94 11.64 -17.73
C MET A 208 -9.47 13.07 -17.57
N GLU A 209 -10.63 13.27 -16.97
CA GLU A 209 -11.21 14.58 -16.68
C GLU A 209 -10.28 15.43 -15.81
N ARG A 210 -9.71 14.85 -14.74
CA ARG A 210 -8.73 15.56 -13.90
C ARG A 210 -7.50 16.02 -14.68
N LYS A 211 -7.05 15.24 -15.66
CA LYS A 211 -5.92 15.61 -16.54
C LYS A 211 -6.34 16.70 -17.52
N LEU A 212 -7.51 16.57 -18.14
CA LEU A 212 -8.06 17.53 -19.09
C LEU A 212 -8.25 18.91 -18.44
N LEU A 213 -8.83 18.94 -17.24
CA LEU A 213 -9.07 20.15 -16.44
C LEU A 213 -7.83 20.66 -15.70
N LYS A 214 -6.66 20.03 -15.89
CA LYS A 214 -5.40 20.36 -15.21
C LYS A 214 -5.58 20.53 -13.70
N TRP A 215 -6.35 19.62 -13.08
CA TRP A 215 -6.70 19.71 -11.67
C TRP A 215 -5.42 19.72 -10.81
N LYS A 216 -5.18 20.81 -10.09
CA LYS A 216 -4.02 20.92 -9.21
C LYS A 216 -4.12 19.91 -8.08
N THR A 217 -3.14 19.03 -7.96
CA THR A 217 -3.07 18.08 -6.84
C THR A 217 -2.98 18.88 -5.53
N PRO A 218 -3.84 18.60 -4.53
CA PRO A 218 -3.77 19.27 -3.24
C PRO A 218 -2.51 18.82 -2.46
N GLY A 219 -2.03 19.66 -1.54
CA GLY A 219 -0.94 19.32 -0.62
C GLY A 219 0.35 20.12 -0.77
N LYS A 220 1.26 19.91 0.18
CA LYS A 220 2.62 20.48 0.21
C LYS A 220 3.52 19.81 -0.84
N ARG A 221 4.66 20.43 -1.17
CA ARG A 221 5.62 19.85 -2.15
C ARG A 221 6.06 18.44 -1.75
N PHE A 222 6.38 18.24 -0.48
CA PHE A 222 6.78 16.94 0.07
C PHE A 222 5.69 15.87 -0.09
N GLU A 223 4.43 16.21 0.20
CA GLU A 223 3.29 15.30 0.07
C GLU A 223 3.06 14.89 -1.39
N LYS A 224 3.21 15.83 -2.33
CA LYS A 224 3.11 15.55 -3.77
C LYS A 224 4.22 14.64 -4.28
N LEU A 225 5.44 14.86 -3.77
CA LEU A 225 6.62 14.08 -4.12
C LEU A 225 6.47 12.64 -3.62
N THR A 226 6.10 12.49 -2.36
CA THR A 226 5.99 11.18 -1.69
C THR A 226 4.66 10.49 -1.92
N GLY A 227 3.68 11.15 -2.54
CA GLY A 227 2.36 10.58 -2.82
C GLY A 227 1.42 10.52 -1.61
N ILE A 228 1.70 11.29 -0.55
CA ILE A 228 0.83 11.38 0.63
C ILE A 228 -0.36 12.29 0.32
N HIS A 229 -1.58 11.81 0.55
CA HIS A 229 -2.77 12.63 0.40
C HIS A 229 -2.99 13.50 1.65
N PRO A 230 -3.32 14.80 1.53
CA PRO A 230 -3.51 15.69 2.70
C PRO A 230 -4.57 15.21 3.69
N ALA A 231 -5.58 14.47 3.22
CA ALA A 231 -6.62 13.90 4.08
C ALA A 231 -6.11 12.78 5.01
N ASP A 232 -4.96 12.16 4.69
CA ASP A 232 -4.43 11.05 5.48
C ASP A 232 -3.53 11.50 6.64
N ARG A 233 -3.24 12.81 6.78
CA ARG A 233 -2.32 13.37 7.79
C ARG A 233 -2.58 12.88 9.21
N ASN A 234 -3.85 12.88 9.62
CA ASN A 234 -4.24 12.54 10.99
C ASN A 234 -4.15 11.03 11.30
N ILE A 235 -3.99 10.20 10.27
CA ILE A 235 -3.98 8.73 10.40
C ILE A 235 -2.65 8.10 10.01
N LEU A 236 -1.66 8.88 9.56
CA LEU A 236 -0.37 8.37 9.05
C LEU A 236 0.33 7.44 10.03
N PHE A 237 0.26 7.73 11.33
CA PHE A 237 0.95 6.99 12.40
C PHE A 237 0.10 5.92 13.08
N ARG A 238 -1.11 5.67 12.59
CA ARG A 238 -1.98 4.64 13.16
C ARG A 238 -1.35 3.26 12.96
N GLY A 239 -1.27 2.47 14.03
CA GLY A 239 -0.74 1.11 13.99
C GLY A 239 0.78 0.99 13.89
N ILE A 240 1.54 2.06 14.14
CA ILE A 240 3.01 2.05 14.06
C ILE A 240 3.65 0.98 14.94
N TRP A 241 3.17 0.82 16.18
CA TRP A 241 3.73 -0.15 17.12
C TRP A 241 3.60 -1.60 16.62
N LEU A 242 2.45 -1.97 16.04
CA LEU A 242 2.23 -3.29 15.42
C LEU A 242 3.20 -3.52 14.26
N ARG A 243 3.41 -2.48 13.45
CA ARG A 243 4.34 -2.57 12.32
C ARG A 243 5.78 -2.73 12.78
N MET A 244 6.20 -1.97 13.80
CA MET A 244 7.53 -2.08 14.40
C MET A 244 7.75 -3.50 14.94
N ALA A 245 6.85 -4.00 15.77
CA ALA A 245 6.93 -5.34 16.34
C ALA A 245 6.98 -6.42 15.25
N ARG A 246 6.09 -6.37 14.26
CA ARG A 246 6.07 -7.30 13.13
C ARG A 246 7.38 -7.28 12.35
N SER A 247 7.90 -6.09 12.04
CA SER A 247 9.10 -5.94 11.21
C SER A 247 10.35 -6.35 11.99
N GLY A 248 10.40 -6.07 13.29
CA GLY A 248 11.48 -6.54 14.15
C GLY A 248 11.50 -8.06 14.28
N ILE A 249 10.37 -8.68 14.60
CA ILE A 249 10.28 -10.15 14.70
C ILE A 249 10.63 -10.81 13.35
N ALA A 250 10.11 -10.29 12.24
CA ALA A 250 10.41 -10.82 10.92
C ALA A 250 11.90 -10.70 10.58
N SER A 251 12.53 -9.55 10.86
CA SER A 251 13.95 -9.34 10.55
C SER A 251 14.86 -10.21 11.44
N PHE A 252 14.52 -10.34 12.73
CA PHE A 252 15.19 -11.27 13.65
C PHE A 252 15.13 -12.70 13.11
N ALA A 253 13.94 -13.15 12.72
CA ALA A 253 13.74 -14.51 12.24
C ALA A 253 14.48 -14.78 10.91
N ILE A 254 14.40 -13.86 9.94
CA ILE A 254 15.08 -14.00 8.65
C ILE A 254 16.59 -14.09 8.83
N VAL A 255 17.18 -13.15 9.58
CA VAL A 255 18.63 -13.15 9.76
C VAL A 255 19.07 -14.33 10.62
N GLY A 256 18.35 -14.65 11.69
CA GLY A 256 18.67 -15.79 12.55
C GLY A 256 18.59 -17.12 11.84
N SER A 257 17.53 -17.34 11.08
CA SER A 257 17.40 -18.55 10.25
C SER A 257 18.50 -18.64 9.20
N TYR A 258 18.90 -17.53 8.57
CA TYR A 258 20.01 -17.51 7.61
C TYR A 258 21.34 -17.94 8.24
N TYR A 259 21.75 -17.30 9.34
CA TYR A 259 23.02 -17.65 10.01
C TYR A 259 22.98 -19.02 10.68
N PHE A 260 21.83 -19.44 11.21
CA PHE A 260 21.63 -20.79 11.72
C PHE A 260 21.80 -21.83 10.60
N SER A 261 21.18 -21.58 9.44
CA SER A 261 21.27 -22.46 8.27
C SER A 261 22.71 -22.57 7.76
N ILE A 262 23.45 -21.47 7.71
CA ILE A 262 24.87 -21.49 7.31
C ILE A 262 25.68 -22.34 8.28
N THR A 263 25.53 -22.10 9.59
CA THR A 263 26.27 -22.86 10.61
C THR A 263 26.00 -24.36 10.52
N HIS A 264 24.76 -24.78 10.23
CA HIS A 264 24.42 -26.20 10.16
C HIS A 264 24.69 -26.86 8.80
N LEU A 265 24.51 -26.15 7.69
CA LEU A 265 24.62 -26.72 6.34
C LEU A 265 26.04 -26.61 5.77
N VAL A 266 26.78 -25.56 6.10
CA VAL A 266 28.13 -25.32 5.57
C VAL A 266 29.20 -25.93 6.48
N SER A 267 28.97 -25.99 7.79
CA SER A 267 29.92 -26.63 8.73
C SER A 267 29.83 -28.16 8.77
N SER A 268 28.87 -28.77 8.04
CA SER A 268 28.67 -30.22 7.97
C SER A 268 29.39 -30.90 6.78
N ASN A 269 30.15 -30.13 5.99
CA ASN A 269 31.05 -30.62 4.93
C ASN A 269 32.50 -30.29 5.29
#